data_AF-A0A1S2MKQ1-F1
#
_entry.id   AF-A0A1S2MKQ1-F1
#
_cell.length_a   1.000
_cell.length_b   1.000
_cell.length_c   1.000
_cell.angle_alpha   90.00
_cell.angle_beta   90.00
_cell.angle_gamma   90.00
#
_symmetry.space_group_name_H-M   'P 1'
#
loop_
_entity.id
_entity.type
_entity.pdbx_description
1 polymer ?
#
loop_
_entity_poly.entity_id
_entity_poly.type
_entity_poly.pdbx_seq_one_letter_code
_entity_poly.pdbx_strand_id
1 'polypeptide(L)' 'MRDAFDMEDKEVLDRLANIHINFPTEESFKKYHNAMQLHDMNYLRMVLNNAFSACDNTSQAM' A
#
# COMPACT_ATOMS: atom_id res chain seq x y z
N MET A 1 -5.55 13.58 5.26
CA MET A 1 -4.78 12.33 5.50
C MET A 1 -3.31 12.66 5.35
N ARG A 2 -2.42 12.12 6.20
CA ARG A 2 -0.97 12.21 5.98
C ARG A 2 -0.62 11.40 4.71
N ASP A 3 0.07 12.02 3.77
CA ASP A 3 0.55 11.34 2.57
C ASP A 3 1.55 10.23 2.95
N ALA A 4 1.45 9.07 2.30
CA ALA A 4 2.43 8.00 2.47
C ALA A 4 3.86 8.44 2.10
N PHE A 5 3.99 9.51 1.31
CA PHE A 5 5.26 10.14 0.97
C PHE A 5 5.94 10.88 2.12
N ASP A 6 5.19 11.23 3.17
CA ASP A 6 5.67 11.93 4.38
C ASP A 6 5.95 10.95 5.54
N MET A 7 5.66 9.64 5.36
CA MET A 7 5.86 8.60 6.36
C MET A 7 7.26 7.99 6.26
N GLU A 8 7.87 7.67 7.40
CA GLU A 8 9.13 6.92 7.44
C GLU A 8 8.96 5.55 6.79
N ASP A 9 10.03 5.02 6.16
CA ASP A 9 10.00 3.72 5.47
C ASP A 9 9.50 2.58 6.37
N LYS A 10 9.87 2.64 7.66
CA LYS A 10 9.35 1.73 8.70
C LYS A 10 7.83 1.84 8.85
N GLU A 11 7.27 3.05 8.89
CA GLU A 11 5.82 3.25 9.05
C GLU A 11 5.08 2.81 7.80
N VAL A 12 5.66 3.05 6.62
CA VAL A 12 5.11 2.59 5.34
C VAL A 12 5.04 1.07 5.31
N LEU A 13 6.12 0.39 5.69
CA LEU A 13 6.19 -1.07 5.75
C LEU A 13 5.26 -1.67 6.80
N ASP A 14 5.21 -1.07 8.00
CA ASP A 14 4.34 -1.52 9.08
C ASP A 14 2.86 -1.39 8.71
N ARG A 15 2.48 -0.26 8.11
CA ARG A 15 1.12 -0.08 7.58
C ARG A 15 0.84 -1.01 6.41
N LEU A 16 1.77 -1.19 5.48
CA LEU A 16 1.60 -2.11 4.35
C LEU A 16 1.41 -3.56 4.82
N ALA A 17 2.09 -3.96 5.88
CA ALA A 17 1.92 -5.28 6.51
C ALA A 17 0.60 -5.38 7.29
N ASN A 18 0.13 -4.28 7.88
CA ASN A 18 -1.12 -4.23 8.65
C ASN A 18 -2.38 -4.07 7.79
N ILE A 19 -2.26 -3.53 6.57
CA ILE A 19 -3.41 -3.43 5.65
C ILE A 19 -3.52 -4.71 4.82
N HIS A 20 -4.73 -5.23 4.72
CA HIS A 20 -5.00 -6.36 3.83
C HIS A 20 -5.22 -5.83 2.42
N ILE A 21 -4.14 -5.77 1.62
CA ILE A 21 -4.26 -5.36 0.22
C ILE A 21 -4.87 -6.51 -0.57
N ASN A 22 -6.12 -6.34 -0.98
CA ASN A 22 -6.77 -7.33 -1.81
C ASN A 22 -6.31 -7.13 -3.26
N PHE A 23 -5.35 -7.94 -3.70
CA PHE A 23 -4.90 -7.91 -5.09
C PHE A 23 -5.87 -8.70 -5.96
N PRO A 24 -6.57 -8.06 -6.92
CA PRO A 24 -7.53 -8.76 -7.78
C PRO A 24 -6.86 -9.70 -8.79
N THR A 25 -5.54 -9.56 -9.01
CA THR A 25 -4.77 -10.35 -9.97
C THR A 25 -3.39 -10.71 -9.42
N GLU A 26 -2.90 -11.91 -9.77
CA GLU A 26 -1.56 -12.38 -9.43
C GLU A 26 -0.43 -11.46 -9.94
N GLU A 27 -0.62 -10.80 -11.08
CA GLU A 27 0.34 -9.81 -11.58
C GLU A 27 0.50 -8.61 -10.63
N SER A 28 -0.59 -8.18 -10.01
CA SER A 28 -0.57 -7.08 -9.04
C SER A 28 0.17 -7.50 -7.77
N PHE A 29 -0.06 -8.74 -7.32
CA PHE A 29 0.69 -9.33 -6.21
C PHE A 29 2.18 -9.47 -6.55
N LYS A 30 2.54 -9.95 -7.75
CA LYS A 30 3.94 -10.06 -8.19
C LYS A 30 4.64 -8.70 -8.24
N LYS A 31 3.97 -7.66 -8.74
CA LYS A 31 4.53 -6.30 -8.76
C LYS A 31 4.78 -5.79 -7.35
N TYR A 32 3.82 -5.96 -6.45
CA TYR A 32 3.96 -5.60 -5.05
C TYR A 32 5.06 -6.39 -4.34
N HIS A 33 5.11 -7.71 -4.53
CA HIS A 33 6.12 -8.58 -3.93
C HIS A 33 7.52 -8.24 -4.43
N ASN A 34 7.66 -7.96 -5.74
CA ASN A 34 8.94 -7.52 -6.31
C ASN A 34 9.35 -6.15 -5.75
N ALA A 35 8.41 -5.21 -5.60
CA ALA A 35 8.68 -3.91 -4.98
C ALA A 35 9.08 -4.04 -3.50
N MET A 36 8.48 -4.97 -2.74
CA MET A 36 8.92 -5.29 -1.38
C MET A 36 10.35 -5.85 -1.36
N GLN A 37 10.69 -6.78 -2.27
CA GLN A 37 12.04 -7.35 -2.35
C GLN A 37 13.10 -6.34 -2.81
N LEU A 38 12.74 -5.44 -3.73
CA LEU A 38 13.63 -4.38 -4.22
C LEU A 38 13.71 -3.19 -3.26
N HIS A 39 12.96 -3.21 -2.15
CA HIS A 39 12.83 -2.08 -1.24
C HIS A 39 12.46 -0.78 -1.98
N ASP A 40 11.58 -0.89 -2.99
CA ASP A 40 11.12 0.26 -3.75
C ASP A 40 10.11 1.06 -2.92
N MET A 41 10.63 1.91 -2.05
CA MET A 41 9.83 2.71 -1.11
C MET A 41 8.86 3.63 -1.85
N ASN A 42 9.20 4.10 -3.05
CA ASN A 42 8.31 4.95 -3.83
C ASN A 42 7.06 4.17 -4.28
N TYR A 43 7.26 2.96 -4.80
CA TYR A 43 6.14 2.10 -5.20
C TYR A 43 5.32 1.65 -3.99
N LEU A 44 5.98 1.26 -2.89
CA LEU A 44 5.32 0.85 -1.65
C LEU A 44 4.47 2.00 -1.06
N ARG A 45 4.98 3.23 -1.05
CA ARG A 45 4.21 4.42 -0.65
C ARG A 45 3.03 4.67 -1.57
N MET A 46 3.22 4.55 -2.89
CA MET A 46 2.14 4.70 -3.86
C MET A 46 1.05 3.65 -3.68
N VAL A 47 1.42 2.38 -3.48
CA VAL A 47 0.50 1.28 -3.21
C VAL A 47 -0.23 1.49 -1.89
N LEU A 48 0.48 1.91 -0.84
CA LEU A 48 -0.11 2.22 0.46
C LEU A 48 -1.12 3.36 0.34
N ASN A 49 -0.77 4.45 -0.36
CA ASN A 49 -1.66 5.59 -0.58
C ASN A 49 -2.91 5.20 -1.39
N ASN A 50 -2.72 4.37 -2.43
CA ASN A 50 -3.82 3.88 -3.26
C ASN A 50 -4.72 2.92 -2.46
N ALA A 51 -4.14 2.07 -1.62
CA ALA A 51 -4.89 1.18 -0.74
C ALA A 51 -5.63 1.94 0.37
N PHE A 52 -5.04 3.00 0.95
CA PHE A 52 -5.74 3.90 1.86
C PHE A 52 -6.92 4.60 1.17
N SER A 53 -6.71 5.13 -0.04
CA SER A 53 -7.76 5.78 -0.83
C SER A 53 -8.90 4.81 -1.22
N ALA A 54 -8.56 3.55 -1.52
CA ALA A 54 -9.53 2.49 -1.78
C ALA A 54 -10.27 2.02 -0.49
N CYS A 55 -9.56 1.98 0.65
CA CYS A 55 -10.12 1.62 1.95
C CYS A 55 -11.07 2.71 2.49
N ASP A 56 -10.76 3.98 2.26
CA ASP A 56 -11.63 5.12 2.59
C ASP A 56 -12.93 5.05 1.77
N ASN A 57 -12.84 4.70 0.49
CA ASN A 57 -14.01 4.46 -0.37
C ASN A 57 -14.88 3.27 0.08
N THR A 58 -14.29 2.24 0.70
CA THR A 58 -15.06 1.10 1.23
C THR A 58 -15.65 1.37 2.61
N SER A 59 -15.13 2.36 3.34
CA SER A 59 -15.67 2.79 4.64
C SER A 59 -16.82 3.79 4.52
N GLN A 60 -17.08 4.33 3.32
CA GLN A 60 -18.17 5.28 3.06
C GLN A 60 -19.41 4.64 2.39
N ALA A 61 -19.43 3.31 2.22
CA ALA A 61 -20.53 2.57 1.60
C ALA A 61 -21.35 1.72 2.59
N MET A 62 -21.36 2.08 3.88
CA MET A 62 -22.21 1.46 4.90
C MET A 62 -23.10 2.50 5.57
#